data_AF-X1GH89-F1
#
_entry.id   AF-X1GH89-F1
#
_cell.length_a   1.000
_cell.length_b   1.000
_cell.length_c   1.000
_cell.angle_alpha   90.00
_cell.angle_beta   90.00
_cell.angle_gamma   90.00
#
_symmetry.space_group_name_H-M   'P 1'
#
loop_
_entity.id
_entity.type
_entity.pdbx_description
1 polymer ?
#
loop_
_entity_poly.entity_id
_entity_poly.type
_entity_poly.pdbx_seq_one_letter_code
_entity_poly.pdbx_strand_id
1 'polypeptide(L)'
;MGTYVSITVFSNEYTGNKAINTAFDRIKEIEDIASIFDETSEASFLNKNGYLDNPSPEFLDLINASLYYYNISGGCFDITVQPLLDLWSGGLWQESEEVQAQRIEEALAVVGSDKIVVSDDSIEFEIDGMAITLGAIAKGYAVDEAMEVLKEFGIKQALINAGGDLYAMGTKPDGTSWTVELENPDDLDNVDTDIEPLIHQGPTFNNSLVNRFRSCHIVNYGSYIHWKTTNRNTPSGYGPNQCFFCSHRVTGF
;
A
#
# COMPACT_ATOMS: atom_id res chain seq x y z
N MET A 1 -2.63 0.65 10.77
CA MET A 1 -1.31 0.86 10.20
C MET A 1 -0.29 0.45 11.25
N GLY A 2 0.10 -0.83 11.29
CA GLY A 2 1.12 -1.34 12.21
C GLY A 2 2.55 -0.89 11.84
N THR A 3 2.76 0.41 11.63
CA THR A 3 4.03 1.00 11.20
C THR A 3 4.27 2.36 11.84
N TYR A 4 5.50 2.85 11.75
CA TYR A 4 5.85 4.19 12.22
C TYR A 4 5.49 5.23 11.16
N VAL A 5 4.81 6.30 11.60
CA VAL A 5 4.43 7.43 10.74
C VAL A 5 5.13 8.68 11.26
N SER A 6 5.80 9.40 10.37
CA SER A 6 6.39 10.71 10.65
C SER A 6 5.85 11.78 9.70
N ILE A 7 5.57 12.96 10.27
CA ILE A 7 5.12 14.14 9.54
C ILE A 7 6.07 15.29 9.91
N THR A 8 6.73 15.83 8.90
CA THR A 8 7.58 17.02 9.03
C THR A 8 6.94 18.18 8.29
N VAL A 9 6.77 19.32 8.94
CA VAL A 9 6.24 20.54 8.32
C VAL A 9 7.12 21.75 8.63
N PHE A 10 7.24 22.69 7.70
CA PHE A 10 7.85 23.98 7.97
C PHE A 10 6.76 25.05 8.10
N SER A 11 6.52 25.49 9.33
CA SER A 11 5.49 26.48 9.68
C SER A 11 5.80 27.11 11.04
N ASN A 12 4.98 28.08 11.47
CA ASN A 12 4.99 28.51 12.87
C ASN A 12 4.47 27.37 13.76
N GLU A 13 4.97 27.31 15.00
CA GLU A 13 4.70 26.20 15.92
C GLU A 13 3.21 25.93 16.14
N TYR A 14 2.41 26.98 16.35
CA TYR A 14 0.98 26.83 16.60
C TYR A 14 0.24 26.19 15.41
N THR A 15 0.47 26.70 14.20
CA THR A 15 -0.17 26.19 12.98
C THR A 15 0.36 24.81 12.63
N GLY A 16 1.67 24.60 12.75
CA GLY A 16 2.32 23.32 12.48
C GLY A 16 1.80 22.19 13.38
N ASN A 17 1.74 22.42 14.69
CA ASN A 17 1.23 21.41 15.64
C ASN A 17 -0.24 21.07 15.39
N LYS A 18 -1.07 22.08 15.09
CA LYS A 18 -2.48 21.84 14.79
C LYS A 18 -2.65 21.04 13.50
N ALA A 19 -1.93 21.41 12.44
CA ALA A 19 -1.96 20.71 11.15
C ALA A 19 -1.48 19.26 11.28
N ILE A 20 -0.38 19.02 12.00
CA ILE A 20 0.16 17.68 12.26
C ILE A 20 -0.86 16.81 13.00
N ASN A 21 -1.46 17.33 14.08
CA ASN A 21 -2.43 16.57 14.87
C ASN A 21 -3.64 16.20 14.02
N THR A 22 -4.21 17.15 13.27
CA THR A 22 -5.36 16.87 12.38
C THR A 22 -4.99 15.91 11.25
N ALA A 23 -3.76 15.96 10.73
CA ALA A 23 -3.29 15.00 9.74
C ALA A 23 -3.17 13.57 10.33
N PHE A 24 -2.70 13.44 11.57
CA PHE A 24 -2.69 12.15 12.26
C PHE A 24 -4.11 11.62 12.54
N ASP A 25 -5.02 12.49 12.95
CA ASP A 25 -6.44 12.14 13.12
C ASP A 25 -7.01 11.62 11.80
N ARG A 26 -6.72 12.29 10.68
CA ARG A 26 -7.17 11.86 9.34
C ARG A 26 -6.59 10.49 8.94
N ILE A 27 -5.31 10.24 9.20
CA ILE A 27 -4.70 8.93 8.94
C ILE A 27 -5.43 7.84 9.73
N LYS A 28 -5.77 8.12 10.99
CA LYS A 28 -6.49 7.19 11.84
C LYS A 28 -7.91 6.92 11.33
N GLU A 29 -8.64 7.94 10.90
CA GLU A 29 -9.97 7.76 10.30
C GLU A 29 -9.94 6.80 9.10
N ILE A 30 -8.96 6.97 8.20
CA ILE A 30 -8.78 6.08 7.04
C ILE A 30 -8.42 4.65 7.47
N GLU A 31 -7.59 4.50 8.51
CA GLU A 31 -7.28 3.18 9.07
C GLU A 31 -8.52 2.50 9.66
N ASP A 32 -9.32 3.23 10.42
CA ASP A 32 -10.49 2.72 11.13
C ASP A 32 -11.53 2.16 10.13
N ILE A 33 -11.72 2.81 8.97
CA ILE A 33 -12.63 2.31 7.91
C ILE A 33 -12.04 1.16 7.09
N ALA A 34 -10.72 1.15 6.86
CA ALA A 34 -10.06 0.20 5.95
C ALA A 34 -9.59 -1.10 6.63
N SER A 35 -9.60 -1.16 7.96
CA SER A 35 -9.04 -2.27 8.73
C SER A 35 -9.91 -3.53 8.64
N ILE A 36 -9.43 -4.57 7.97
CA ILE A 36 -10.10 -5.89 7.95
C ILE A 36 -10.03 -6.64 9.29
N PHE A 37 -9.27 -6.14 10.26
CA PHE A 37 -9.08 -6.75 11.58
C PHE A 37 -9.94 -6.11 12.67
N ASP A 38 -10.51 -4.94 12.39
CA ASP A 38 -11.44 -4.26 13.29
C ASP A 38 -12.86 -4.67 12.90
N GLU A 39 -13.55 -5.43 13.76
CA GLU A 39 -14.92 -5.90 13.50
C GLU A 39 -15.94 -4.76 13.33
N THR A 40 -15.58 -3.53 13.73
CA THR A 40 -16.43 -2.34 13.61
C THR A 40 -16.19 -1.58 12.31
N SER A 41 -15.17 -1.93 11.52
CA SER A 41 -14.87 -1.27 10.25
C SER A 41 -15.84 -1.68 9.13
N GLU A 42 -15.97 -0.80 8.15
CA GLU A 42 -16.74 -1.08 6.93
C GLU A 42 -16.11 -2.22 6.12
N ALA A 43 -14.78 -2.27 6.00
CA ALA A 43 -14.07 -3.35 5.34
C ALA A 43 -14.35 -4.72 5.97
N SER A 44 -14.32 -4.82 7.30
CA SER A 44 -14.63 -6.06 8.02
C SER A 44 -16.11 -6.42 7.90
N PHE A 45 -17.01 -5.43 7.95
CA PHE A 45 -18.43 -5.66 7.77
C PHE A 45 -18.74 -6.21 6.37
N LEU A 46 -18.16 -5.61 5.33
CA LEU A 46 -18.30 -6.07 3.95
C LEU A 46 -17.77 -7.50 3.79
N ASN A 47 -16.57 -7.81 4.31
CA ASN A 47 -16.00 -9.16 4.25
C ASN A 47 -16.88 -10.21 4.95
N LYS A 48 -17.52 -9.83 6.05
CA LYS A 48 -18.36 -10.75 6.83
C LYS A 48 -19.70 -11.04 6.16
N ASN A 49 -20.31 -10.03 5.53
CA ASN A 49 -21.69 -10.12 5.04
C ASN A 49 -21.78 -10.27 3.51
N GLY A 50 -20.71 -9.99 2.77
CA GLY A 50 -20.71 -9.91 1.30
C GLY A 50 -21.46 -8.70 0.74
N TYR A 51 -22.04 -7.87 1.62
CA TYR A 51 -22.85 -6.71 1.27
C TYR A 51 -22.67 -5.62 2.33
N LEU A 52 -22.57 -4.37 1.88
CA LEU A 52 -22.54 -3.18 2.71
C LEU A 52 -23.55 -2.16 2.18
N ASP A 53 -24.48 -1.76 3.04
CA ASP A 53 -25.50 -0.75 2.75
C ASP A 53 -25.03 0.63 3.22
N ASN A 54 -25.31 1.67 2.44
CA ASN A 54 -24.96 3.06 2.72
C ASN A 54 -23.49 3.23 3.18
N PRO A 55 -22.51 2.78 2.40
CA PRO A 55 -21.10 2.94 2.74
C PRO A 55 -20.74 4.42 2.90
N SER A 56 -19.78 4.71 3.77
CA SER A 56 -19.27 6.08 3.90
C SER A 56 -18.69 6.57 2.56
N PRO A 57 -18.81 7.87 2.24
CA PRO A 57 -18.20 8.44 1.04
C PRO A 57 -16.70 8.13 0.96
N GLU A 58 -16.00 8.16 2.09
CA GLU A 58 -14.57 7.87 2.19
C GLU A 58 -14.26 6.41 1.86
N PHE A 59 -15.08 5.47 2.32
CA PHE A 59 -14.91 4.05 1.99
C PHE A 59 -15.22 3.77 0.52
N LEU A 60 -16.27 4.40 -0.03
CA LEU A 60 -16.57 4.35 -1.47
C LEU A 60 -15.40 4.88 -2.31
N ASP A 61 -14.83 6.02 -1.95
CA ASP A 61 -13.69 6.59 -2.67
C ASP A 61 -12.47 5.65 -2.65
N LEU A 62 -12.20 5.01 -1.51
CA LEU A 62 -11.13 4.03 -1.37
C LEU A 62 -11.36 2.78 -2.23
N ILE A 63 -12.60 2.27 -2.29
CA ILE A 63 -12.96 1.12 -3.13
C ILE A 63 -12.89 1.50 -4.60
N ASN A 64 -13.44 2.66 -5.00
CA ASN A 64 -13.35 3.15 -6.37
C ASN A 64 -11.91 3.36 -6.82
N ALA A 65 -11.05 3.91 -5.96
CA ALA A 65 -9.62 4.01 -6.22
C ALA A 65 -8.98 2.63 -6.42
N SER A 66 -9.38 1.64 -5.62
CA SER A 66 -8.91 0.26 -5.75
C SER A 66 -9.31 -0.37 -7.09
N LEU A 67 -10.58 -0.22 -7.49
CA LEU A 67 -11.09 -0.70 -8.78
C LEU A 67 -10.41 -0.01 -9.97
N TYR A 68 -10.12 1.29 -9.84
CA TYR A 68 -9.34 2.02 -10.83
C TYR A 68 -7.94 1.39 -11.00
N TYR A 69 -7.22 1.12 -9.91
CA TYR A 69 -5.89 0.49 -9.96
C TYR A 69 -5.95 -0.95 -10.49
N TYR A 70 -6.99 -1.70 -10.16
CA TYR A 70 -7.23 -3.03 -10.74
C TYR A 70 -7.33 -2.96 -12.26
N ASN A 71 -8.14 -2.04 -12.78
CA ASN A 71 -8.35 -1.89 -14.22
C ASN A 71 -7.08 -1.44 -14.96
N ILE A 72 -6.39 -0.40 -14.50
CA ILE A 72 -5.19 0.09 -15.20
C ILE A 72 -4.00 -0.86 -15.10
N SER A 73 -4.01 -1.74 -14.10
CA SER A 73 -2.96 -2.75 -13.93
C SER A 73 -3.27 -4.05 -14.67
N GLY A 74 -4.45 -4.19 -15.29
CA GLY A 74 -4.86 -5.43 -15.95
C GLY A 74 -5.08 -6.59 -14.96
N GLY A 75 -5.54 -6.29 -13.75
CA GLY A 75 -5.79 -7.27 -12.69
C GLY A 75 -4.59 -7.64 -11.84
N CYS A 76 -3.41 -7.04 -12.08
CA CYS A 76 -2.21 -7.28 -11.28
C CYS A 76 -2.35 -6.75 -9.83
N PHE A 77 -3.04 -5.62 -9.65
CA PHE A 77 -3.46 -5.13 -8.35
C PHE A 77 -4.90 -5.57 -8.13
N ASP A 78 -5.16 -6.41 -7.13
CA ASP A 78 -6.50 -6.88 -6.82
C ASP A 78 -6.71 -6.86 -5.29
N ILE A 79 -7.72 -6.14 -4.83
CA ILE A 79 -8.05 -6.08 -3.40
C ILE A 79 -8.79 -7.32 -2.92
N THR A 80 -9.32 -8.17 -3.80
CA THR A 80 -10.08 -9.37 -3.42
C THR A 80 -9.22 -10.59 -3.09
N VAL A 81 -7.91 -10.42 -2.99
CA VAL A 81 -6.93 -11.50 -2.76
C VAL A 81 -6.92 -12.03 -1.33
N GLN A 82 -7.79 -11.51 -0.45
CA GLN A 82 -7.84 -11.89 0.97
C GLN A 82 -8.03 -13.40 1.19
N PRO A 83 -8.88 -14.15 0.45
CA PRO A 83 -9.02 -15.59 0.65
C PRO A 83 -7.70 -16.37 0.51
N LEU A 84 -6.81 -15.90 -0.37
CA LEU A 84 -5.49 -16.51 -0.57
C LEU A 84 -4.50 -16.11 0.53
N LEU A 85 -4.61 -14.89 1.06
CA LEU A 85 -3.86 -14.47 2.25
C LEU A 85 -4.30 -15.26 3.49
N ASP A 86 -5.59 -15.55 3.63
CA ASP A 86 -6.15 -16.36 4.70
C ASP A 86 -5.63 -17.80 4.62
N LEU A 87 -5.64 -18.40 3.43
CA LEU A 87 -5.02 -19.73 3.22
C LEU A 87 -3.55 -19.72 3.63
N TRP A 88 -2.78 -18.73 3.15
CA TRP A 88 -1.37 -18.62 3.50
C TRP A 88 -1.21 -18.53 5.01
N SER A 89 -1.81 -17.54 5.68
CA SER A 89 -1.73 -17.37 7.13
C SER A 89 -2.20 -18.58 7.94
N GLY A 90 -3.14 -19.37 7.41
CA GLY A 90 -3.60 -20.64 7.96
C GLY A 90 -2.60 -21.80 7.85
N GLY A 91 -1.39 -21.57 7.32
CA GLY A 91 -0.32 -22.55 7.26
C GLY A 91 -0.28 -23.39 6.00
N LEU A 92 -0.86 -22.91 4.88
CA LEU A 92 -0.86 -23.62 3.59
C LEU A 92 0.53 -24.16 3.19
N TRP A 93 1.60 -23.44 3.51
CA TRP A 93 2.98 -23.82 3.20
C TRP A 93 3.46 -25.11 3.89
N GLN A 94 2.72 -25.62 4.89
CA GLN A 94 3.02 -26.86 5.61
C GLN A 94 2.34 -28.08 4.98
N GLU A 95 1.38 -27.86 4.08
CA GLU A 95 0.60 -28.90 3.42
C GLU A 95 1.36 -29.52 2.23
N SER A 96 0.88 -30.66 1.72
CA SER A 96 1.44 -31.26 0.51
C SER A 96 1.16 -30.40 -0.74
N GLU A 97 2.03 -30.47 -1.75
CA GLU A 97 1.87 -29.69 -2.99
C GLU A 97 0.51 -29.89 -3.67
N GLU A 98 -0.05 -31.11 -3.62
CA GLU A 98 -1.37 -31.43 -4.15
C GLU A 98 -2.48 -30.67 -3.43
N VAL A 99 -2.44 -30.65 -2.09
CA VAL A 99 -3.41 -29.90 -1.26
C VAL A 99 -3.24 -28.40 -1.47
N GLN A 100 -2.01 -27.91 -1.61
CA GLN A 100 -1.75 -26.50 -1.90
C GLN A 100 -2.38 -26.09 -3.23
N ALA A 101 -2.13 -26.86 -4.30
CA ALA A 101 -2.67 -26.57 -5.62
C ALA A 101 -4.20 -26.53 -5.62
N GLN A 102 -4.86 -27.52 -4.99
CA GLN A 102 -6.31 -27.58 -4.92
C GLN A 102 -6.90 -26.36 -4.18
N ARG A 103 -6.37 -26.02 -2.99
CA ARG A 103 -6.91 -24.92 -2.18
C ARG A 103 -6.66 -23.56 -2.84
N ILE A 104 -5.51 -23.39 -3.51
CA ILE A 104 -5.22 -22.18 -4.29
C ILE A 104 -6.22 -22.03 -5.44
N GLU A 105 -6.52 -23.11 -6.17
CA GLU A 105 -7.51 -23.08 -7.26
C GLU A 105 -8.92 -22.72 -6.74
N GLU A 106 -9.34 -23.30 -5.62
CA GLU A 106 -10.62 -22.98 -4.97
C GLU A 106 -10.69 -21.51 -4.55
N ALA A 107 -9.63 -20.96 -3.95
CA ALA A 107 -9.63 -19.56 -3.55
C ALA A 107 -9.53 -18.60 -4.75
N LEU A 108 -8.82 -18.96 -5.82
CA LEU A 108 -8.76 -18.18 -7.05
C LEU A 108 -10.12 -18.06 -7.75
N ALA A 109 -11.03 -19.03 -7.57
CA ALA A 109 -12.36 -18.98 -8.18
C ALA A 109 -13.19 -17.77 -7.69
N VAL A 110 -12.96 -17.34 -6.45
CA VAL A 110 -13.65 -16.18 -5.85
C VAL A 110 -12.87 -14.88 -6.00
N VAL A 111 -11.59 -14.90 -6.39
CA VAL A 111 -10.81 -13.66 -6.61
C VAL A 111 -11.20 -12.97 -7.91
N GLY A 112 -11.32 -11.65 -7.86
CA GLY A 112 -11.56 -10.76 -8.98
C GLY A 112 -12.26 -9.48 -8.53
N SER A 113 -11.56 -8.34 -8.52
CA SER A 113 -12.19 -7.03 -8.24
C SER A 113 -13.24 -6.62 -9.29
N ASP A 114 -13.23 -7.24 -10.47
CA ASP A 114 -14.28 -7.12 -11.49
C ASP A 114 -15.64 -7.69 -11.06
N LYS A 115 -15.66 -8.51 -10.00
CA LYS A 115 -16.84 -9.13 -9.40
C LYS A 115 -17.37 -8.37 -8.18
N ILE A 116 -16.92 -7.12 -7.97
CA ILE A 116 -17.46 -6.22 -6.97
C ILE A 116 -18.44 -5.28 -7.67
N VAL A 117 -19.69 -5.26 -7.20
CA VAL A 117 -20.69 -4.31 -7.65
C VAL A 117 -20.69 -3.11 -6.71
N VAL A 118 -20.40 -1.93 -7.25
CA VAL A 118 -20.38 -0.68 -6.49
C VAL A 118 -21.46 0.26 -7.02
N SER A 119 -22.25 0.80 -6.11
CA SER A 119 -23.19 1.89 -6.35
C SER A 119 -23.00 2.98 -5.28
N ASP A 120 -23.67 4.12 -5.44
CA ASP A 120 -23.60 5.21 -4.46
C ASP A 120 -24.15 4.80 -3.08
N ASP A 121 -25.06 3.82 -3.05
CA ASP A 121 -25.78 3.41 -1.83
C ASP A 121 -25.36 2.02 -1.34
N SER A 122 -24.54 1.27 -2.08
CA SER A 122 -24.16 -0.09 -1.69
C SER A 122 -22.88 -0.61 -2.34
N ILE A 123 -22.24 -1.57 -1.66
CA ILE A 123 -21.16 -2.40 -2.19
C ILE A 123 -21.52 -3.87 -1.98
N GLU A 124 -21.41 -4.70 -3.01
CA GLU A 124 -21.76 -6.12 -2.98
C GLU A 124 -20.71 -6.99 -3.68
N PHE A 125 -20.47 -8.17 -3.15
CA PHE A 125 -19.71 -9.23 -3.81
C PHE A 125 -20.64 -10.10 -4.66
N GLU A 126 -20.30 -10.31 -5.93
CA GLU A 126 -21.11 -11.17 -6.81
C GLU A 126 -21.01 -12.66 -6.45
N ILE A 127 -19.97 -13.07 -5.72
CA ILE A 127 -19.68 -14.46 -5.40
C ILE A 127 -19.50 -14.64 -3.89
N ASP A 128 -20.21 -15.62 -3.33
CA ASP A 128 -20.02 -16.05 -1.95
C ASP A 128 -18.58 -16.51 -1.69
N GLY A 129 -18.00 -16.04 -0.59
CA GLY A 129 -16.61 -16.36 -0.21
C GLY A 129 -15.56 -15.36 -0.71
N MET A 130 -15.97 -14.34 -1.45
CA MET A 130 -15.14 -13.16 -1.70
C MET A 130 -14.81 -12.43 -0.39
N ALA A 131 -13.61 -11.85 -0.34
CA ALA A 131 -13.20 -10.97 0.73
C ALA A 131 -12.16 -9.98 0.19
N ILE A 132 -12.21 -8.74 0.67
CA ILE A 132 -11.26 -7.68 0.32
C ILE A 132 -10.15 -7.51 1.36
N THR A 133 -9.04 -6.96 0.89
CA THR A 133 -7.91 -6.48 1.67
C THR A 133 -7.48 -5.13 1.10
N LEU A 134 -7.28 -4.16 1.98
CA LEU A 134 -6.93 -2.80 1.58
C LEU A 134 -5.49 -2.44 1.95
N GLY A 135 -4.70 -3.40 2.45
CA GLY A 135 -3.34 -3.15 2.92
C GLY A 135 -2.39 -2.58 1.85
N ALA A 136 -2.64 -2.91 0.58
CA ALA A 136 -1.84 -2.46 -0.56
C ALA A 136 -2.17 -1.02 -1.04
N ILE A 137 -3.25 -0.40 -0.53
CA ILE A 137 -3.70 0.94 -0.96
C ILE A 137 -3.96 1.90 0.20
N ALA A 138 -4.51 1.41 1.32
CA ALA A 138 -4.98 2.23 2.43
C ALA A 138 -3.90 3.15 3.00
N LYS A 139 -2.65 2.67 3.14
CA LYS A 139 -1.53 3.50 3.64
C LYS A 139 -1.22 4.67 2.71
N GLY A 140 -1.11 4.41 1.41
CA GLY A 140 -0.85 5.45 0.42
C GLY A 140 -2.00 6.45 0.35
N TYR A 141 -3.24 5.96 0.44
CA TYR A 141 -4.43 6.80 0.51
C TYR A 141 -4.43 7.70 1.75
N ALA A 142 -4.15 7.14 2.93
CA ALA A 142 -4.04 7.91 4.18
C ALA A 142 -2.96 8.98 4.12
N VAL A 143 -1.82 8.71 3.49
CA VAL A 143 -0.75 9.69 3.27
C VAL A 143 -1.18 10.80 2.31
N ASP A 144 -1.89 10.47 1.23
CA ASP A 144 -2.44 11.45 0.29
C ASP A 144 -3.46 12.37 1.01
N GLU A 145 -4.41 11.80 1.76
CA GLU A 145 -5.41 12.53 2.53
C GLU A 145 -4.81 13.42 3.62
N ALA A 146 -3.83 12.90 4.36
CA ALA A 146 -3.09 13.69 5.34
C ALA A 146 -2.37 14.89 4.71
N MET A 147 -1.85 14.74 3.49
CA MET A 147 -1.22 15.83 2.78
C MET A 147 -2.24 16.90 2.35
N GLU A 148 -3.45 16.52 1.96
CA GLU A 148 -4.52 17.49 1.68
C GLU A 148 -4.91 18.28 2.93
N VAL A 149 -5.03 17.63 4.09
CA VAL A 149 -5.22 18.33 5.38
C VAL A 149 -4.12 19.36 5.60
N LEU A 150 -2.84 18.99 5.43
CA LEU A 150 -1.74 19.95 5.60
C LEU A 150 -1.88 21.16 4.64
N LYS A 151 -2.29 20.94 3.39
CA LYS A 151 -2.53 22.02 2.41
C LYS A 151 -3.66 22.96 2.85
N GLU A 152 -4.73 22.43 3.42
CA GLU A 152 -5.86 23.23 3.94
C GLU A 152 -5.44 24.15 5.10
N PHE A 153 -4.48 23.71 5.92
CA PHE A 153 -3.85 24.55 6.94
C PHE A 153 -2.85 25.58 6.37
N GLY A 154 -2.69 25.64 5.04
CA GLY A 154 -1.79 26.56 4.35
C GLY A 154 -0.31 26.15 4.44
N ILE A 155 -0.03 24.89 4.84
CA ILE A 155 1.33 24.35 4.83
C ILE A 155 1.77 24.20 3.37
N LYS A 156 2.97 24.71 3.06
CA LYS A 156 3.53 24.67 1.69
C LYS A 156 4.72 23.73 1.55
N GLN A 157 5.26 23.28 2.67
CA GLN A 157 6.49 22.51 2.76
C GLN A 157 6.28 21.42 3.80
N ALA A 158 6.14 20.18 3.34
CA ALA A 158 5.89 19.05 4.21
C ALA A 158 6.49 17.75 3.65
N LEU A 159 6.77 16.81 4.55
CA LEU A 159 7.12 15.44 4.23
C LEU A 159 6.35 14.51 5.14
N ILE A 160 5.66 13.54 4.57
CA ILE A 160 5.00 12.44 5.27
C ILE A 160 5.71 11.15 4.90
N ASN A 161 6.05 10.33 5.89
CA ASN A 161 6.55 8.98 5.73
C ASN A 161 5.72 8.02 6.59
N ALA A 162 5.00 7.10 5.97
CA ALA A 162 4.27 6.05 6.66
C ALA A 162 4.82 4.67 6.25
N GLY A 163 5.82 4.17 6.99
CA GLY A 163 6.44 2.88 6.69
C GLY A 163 6.91 2.76 5.23
N GLY A 164 7.51 3.82 4.68
CA GLY A 164 8.02 3.86 3.31
C GLY A 164 6.99 4.25 2.23
N ASP A 165 5.74 4.53 2.59
CA ASP A 165 4.81 5.29 1.75
C ASP A 165 5.06 6.79 1.99
N LEU A 166 5.58 7.48 0.97
CA LEU A 166 6.17 8.81 1.11
C LEU A 166 5.46 9.86 0.25
N TYR A 167 5.23 11.04 0.83
CA TYR A 167 4.78 12.23 0.11
C TYR A 167 5.58 13.45 0.57
N ALA A 168 6.35 14.01 -0.36
CA ALA A 168 7.03 15.29 -0.22
C ALA A 168 6.27 16.42 -0.94
N MET A 169 6.07 17.55 -0.27
CA MET A 169 5.47 18.76 -0.81
C MET A 169 6.42 19.94 -0.66
N GLY A 170 6.60 20.71 -1.74
CA GLY A 170 7.46 21.89 -1.77
C GLY A 170 8.95 21.56 -1.63
N THR A 171 9.75 22.58 -1.31
CA THR A 171 11.17 22.46 -0.95
C THR A 171 11.35 22.70 0.55
N LYS A 172 12.53 22.41 1.08
CA LYS A 172 12.93 22.87 2.41
C LYS A 172 13.07 24.41 2.45
N PRO A 173 13.14 25.04 3.63
CA PRO A 173 13.23 26.50 3.75
C PRO A 173 14.49 27.11 3.13
N ASP A 174 15.57 26.34 3.02
CA ASP A 174 16.81 26.74 2.35
C ASP A 174 16.73 26.63 0.81
N GLY A 175 15.57 26.23 0.27
CA GLY A 175 15.34 26.03 -1.16
C GLY A 175 15.80 24.68 -1.68
N THR A 176 16.39 23.82 -0.85
CA THR A 176 16.82 22.47 -1.26
C THR A 176 15.63 21.53 -1.37
N SER A 177 15.72 20.56 -2.28
CA SER A 177 14.69 19.53 -2.44
C SER A 177 14.69 18.57 -1.24
N TRP A 178 13.57 17.89 -1.01
CA TRP A 178 13.51 16.79 -0.06
C TRP A 178 14.43 15.66 -0.54
N THR A 179 15.29 15.17 0.36
CA THR A 179 16.11 13.98 0.09
C THR A 179 15.41 12.77 0.67
N VAL A 180 15.17 11.78 -0.18
CA VAL A 180 14.63 10.47 0.18
C VAL A 180 15.68 9.44 -0.21
N GLU A 181 16.10 8.64 0.75
CA GLU A 181 17.04 7.54 0.52
C GLU A 181 16.26 6.27 0.19
N LEU A 182 16.76 5.50 -0.78
CA LEU A 182 16.25 4.19 -1.11
C LEU A 182 17.20 3.16 -0.50
N GLU A 183 16.67 2.31 0.35
CA GLU A 183 17.43 1.22 0.95
C GLU A 183 17.62 0.09 -0.07
N ASN A 184 18.83 -0.43 -0.16
CA ASN A 184 19.12 -1.60 -0.98
C ASN A 184 18.69 -2.86 -0.20
N PRO A 185 17.73 -3.66 -0.70
CA PRO A 185 17.26 -4.85 0.01
C PRO A 185 18.33 -5.94 0.17
N ASP A 186 19.45 -5.86 -0.58
CA ASP A 186 20.55 -6.82 -0.51
C ASP A 186 21.64 -6.45 0.53
N ASP A 187 21.61 -5.23 1.10
CA ASP A 187 22.62 -4.74 2.06
C ASP A 187 22.21 -4.94 3.54
N LEU A 188 21.71 -6.13 3.89
CA LEU A 188 21.17 -6.42 5.23
C LEU A 188 22.25 -6.73 6.31
N ASP A 189 23.54 -6.68 5.98
CA ASP A 189 24.63 -7.12 6.86
C ASP A 189 25.24 -6.03 7.77
N ASN A 190 24.78 -4.78 7.72
CA ASN A 190 25.28 -3.71 8.62
C ASN A 190 24.24 -3.31 9.68
N VAL A 191 23.85 -4.28 10.52
CA VAL A 191 23.22 -4.02 11.82
C VAL A 191 24.24 -4.30 12.92
N ASP A 192 25.31 -3.53 12.97
CA ASP A 192 25.87 -2.91 14.20
C ASP A 192 27.18 -2.18 13.89
N THR A 193 27.44 -1.13 14.66
CA THR A 193 28.68 -0.35 14.82
C THR A 193 29.07 0.70 13.77
N ASP A 194 29.22 1.92 14.31
CA ASP A 194 29.89 3.11 13.78
C ASP A 194 29.21 3.92 12.66
N ILE A 195 28.58 5.01 13.10
CA ILE A 195 28.09 6.11 12.27
C ILE A 195 29.31 6.86 11.70
N GLU A 196 29.81 6.42 10.55
CA GLU A 196 30.36 7.34 9.56
C GLU A 196 29.38 7.46 8.39
N PRO A 197 29.07 8.68 7.91
CA PRO A 197 28.12 8.86 6.83
C PRO A 197 28.76 8.38 5.53
N LEU A 198 28.50 7.12 5.16
CA LEU A 198 28.67 6.67 3.79
C LEU A 198 27.59 7.35 2.95
N ILE A 199 27.97 8.52 2.42
CA ILE A 199 27.21 9.26 1.42
C ILE A 199 27.21 8.40 0.14
N HIS A 200 26.28 7.47 0.04
CA HIS A 200 25.84 7.01 -1.27
C HIS A 200 24.88 8.07 -1.79
N GLN A 201 25.32 8.86 -2.78
CA GLN A 201 24.48 9.86 -3.42
C GLN A 201 23.30 9.17 -4.12
N GLY A 202 22.19 9.02 -3.40
CA GLY A 202 20.89 8.81 -4.00
C GLY A 202 20.54 10.02 -4.89
N PRO A 203 19.76 9.81 -5.96
CA PRO A 203 19.36 10.91 -6.83
C PRO A 203 18.69 12.04 -6.03
N THR A 204 19.23 13.26 -6.15
CA THR A 204 18.55 14.48 -5.71
C THR A 204 17.44 14.77 -6.72
N PHE A 205 16.19 14.55 -6.34
CA PHE A 205 15.05 14.73 -7.24
C PHE A 205 14.68 16.21 -7.30
N ASN A 206 14.79 16.79 -8.49
CA ASN A 206 14.41 18.17 -8.76
C ASN A 206 12.90 18.27 -9.06
N ASN A 207 12.31 19.39 -8.63
CA ASN A 207 10.90 19.67 -8.33
C ASN A 207 9.84 19.52 -9.47
N SER A 208 10.09 18.73 -10.52
CA SER A 208 9.19 18.66 -11.69
C SER A 208 8.77 17.25 -12.13
N LEU A 209 9.33 16.17 -11.57
CA LEU A 209 9.10 14.83 -12.15
C LEU A 209 8.77 13.65 -11.21
N VAL A 210 8.81 13.75 -9.88
CA VAL A 210 8.46 12.59 -9.02
C VAL A 210 7.86 13.04 -7.68
N ASN A 211 6.53 13.07 -7.58
CA ASN A 211 5.82 13.46 -6.34
C ASN A 211 5.42 12.27 -5.44
N ARG A 212 5.66 11.02 -5.84
CA ARG A 212 5.16 9.84 -5.12
C ARG A 212 6.18 8.71 -5.15
N PHE A 213 6.60 8.23 -3.97
CA PHE A 213 7.39 7.01 -3.81
C PHE A 213 6.59 6.03 -2.94
N ARG A 214 6.38 4.80 -3.45
CA ARG A 214 5.69 3.70 -2.77
C ARG A 214 6.67 2.52 -2.61
N SER A 215 6.81 1.99 -1.40
CA SER A 215 7.65 0.82 -1.11
C SER A 215 7.03 -0.49 -1.65
N CYS A 216 7.84 -1.51 -2.03
CA CYS A 216 7.46 -2.65 -2.90
C CYS A 216 7.04 -3.94 -2.17
N HIS A 217 6.03 -4.71 -2.64
CA HIS A 217 5.74 -6.16 -2.40
C HIS A 217 4.99 -6.77 -3.58
N ILE A 218 5.23 -8.06 -3.80
CA ILE A 218 4.74 -8.87 -4.90
C ILE A 218 3.74 -9.89 -4.32
N VAL A 219 2.50 -9.91 -4.81
CA VAL A 219 1.66 -11.11 -4.76
C VAL A 219 1.52 -11.57 -6.21
N ASN A 220 2.28 -12.60 -6.57
CA ASN A 220 2.23 -13.17 -7.92
C ASN A 220 1.24 -14.34 -7.93
N TYR A 221 0.15 -14.21 -8.70
CA TYR A 221 -0.69 -15.34 -9.06
C TYR A 221 -0.16 -16.00 -10.33
N GLY A 222 0.42 -17.19 -10.15
CA GLY A 222 0.64 -18.13 -11.22
C GLY A 222 2.07 -18.20 -11.74
N SER A 223 2.59 -19.44 -11.71
CA SER A 223 3.82 -19.93 -12.33
C SER A 223 5.08 -19.86 -11.45
N TYR A 224 5.54 -21.04 -11.04
CA TYR A 224 6.87 -21.40 -10.57
C TYR A 224 7.99 -20.44 -11.04
N ILE A 225 8.73 -19.82 -10.11
CA ILE A 225 10.01 -19.15 -10.42
C ILE A 225 11.09 -19.52 -9.41
N HIS A 226 12.09 -20.24 -9.92
CA HIS A 226 13.46 -20.28 -9.41
C HIS A 226 14.08 -18.87 -9.46
N TRP A 227 14.68 -18.42 -8.36
CA TRP A 227 15.51 -17.23 -8.34
C TRP A 227 16.75 -17.41 -9.24
N LYS A 228 16.85 -16.59 -10.29
CA LYS A 228 18.14 -16.20 -10.87
C LYS A 228 18.18 -14.68 -11.01
N THR A 229 19.01 -14.07 -10.18
CA THR A 229 19.43 -12.68 -10.25
C THR A 229 20.10 -12.41 -11.61
N THR A 230 19.51 -11.53 -12.41
CA THR A 230 20.16 -11.04 -13.63
C THR A 230 21.20 -9.99 -13.25
N ASN A 231 22.45 -10.44 -13.14
CA ASN A 231 23.62 -9.59 -13.28
C ASN A 231 23.52 -8.85 -14.63
N ARG A 232 23.82 -7.54 -14.65
CA ARG A 232 23.84 -6.72 -15.87
C ARG A 232 24.85 -7.29 -16.87
N ASN A 233 24.37 -8.14 -17.79
CA ASN A 233 24.93 -8.44 -19.11
C ASN A 233 24.12 -9.59 -19.74
N THR A 234 22.93 -9.31 -20.28
CA THR A 234 22.28 -10.12 -21.34
C THR A 234 21.09 -9.35 -21.94
N PRO A 235 20.79 -9.53 -23.23
CA PRO A 235 19.94 -8.61 -23.98
C PRO A 235 18.44 -8.86 -23.74
N SER A 236 17.70 -7.74 -23.82
CA SER A 236 16.25 -7.58 -23.85
C SER A 236 15.43 -8.77 -24.33
N GLY A 237 14.47 -9.19 -23.50
CA GLY A 237 13.37 -10.07 -23.86
C GLY A 237 12.31 -10.10 -22.76
N TYR A 238 11.47 -9.06 -22.68
CA TYR A 238 10.31 -9.03 -21.78
C TYR A 238 9.06 -9.51 -22.54
N GLY A 239 8.37 -10.52 -22.00
CA GLY A 239 7.04 -10.95 -22.46
C GLY A 239 5.91 -10.15 -21.78
N PRO A 240 4.67 -10.20 -22.31
CA PRO A 240 3.59 -9.26 -21.98
C PRO A 240 2.94 -9.42 -20.59
N ASN A 241 3.35 -10.39 -19.75
CA ASN A 241 2.64 -10.76 -18.52
C ASN A 241 3.51 -10.62 -17.25
N GLN A 242 4.27 -9.53 -17.10
CA GLN A 242 4.97 -9.26 -15.84
C GLN A 242 4.29 -8.11 -15.10
N CYS A 243 3.50 -8.47 -14.09
CA CYS A 243 2.86 -7.58 -13.14
C CYS A 243 3.87 -7.03 -12.13
N PHE A 244 4.06 -5.71 -12.08
CA PHE A 244 4.86 -5.03 -11.05
C PHE A 244 4.03 -3.93 -10.37
N PHE A 245 3.65 -4.12 -9.10
CA PHE A 245 3.09 -3.06 -8.22
C PHE A 245 3.44 -3.35 -6.74
N CYS A 246 3.38 -2.33 -5.86
CA CYS A 246 4.22 -2.17 -4.65
C CYS A 246 3.46 -2.10 -3.27
N SER A 247 3.73 -2.96 -2.22
CA SER A 247 3.73 -2.62 -0.74
C SER A 247 3.98 -3.74 0.32
N HIS A 248 5.02 -3.55 1.17
CA HIS A 248 5.37 -4.08 2.53
C HIS A 248 5.23 -5.53 3.10
N ARG A 249 6.26 -5.85 3.93
CA ARG A 249 6.72 -7.12 4.53
C ARG A 249 5.74 -7.66 5.55
N VAL A 250 5.24 -8.88 5.35
CA VAL A 250 4.72 -9.68 6.48
C VAL A 250 5.95 -10.12 7.27
N THR A 251 6.30 -9.37 8.31
CA THR A 251 7.10 -9.92 9.41
C THR A 251 6.24 -10.98 10.08
N GLY A 252 6.40 -12.23 9.66
CA GLY A 252 5.98 -13.37 10.45
C GLY A 252 6.73 -13.36 11.77
N PHE A 253 5.97 -13.58 12.85
CA PHE A 253 6.51 -13.92 14.16
C PHE A 253 7.42 -15.15 14.10
#